data_AF-A0A968C0U1-F1
#
_entry.id   AF-A0A968C0U1-F1
#
_cell.length_a   1.000
_cell.length_b   1.000
_cell.length_c   1.000
_cell.angle_alpha   90.00
_cell.angle_beta   90.00
_cell.angle_gamma   90.00
#
_symmetry.space_group_name_H-M   'P 1'
#
loop_
_entity.id
_entity.type
_entity.pdbx_description
1 polymer ?
#
loop_
_entity_poly.entity_id
_entity_poly.type
_entity_poly.pdbx_seq_one_letter_code
_entity_poly.pdbx_strand_id
1 'polypeptide(L)'
;MPNETLNVVGQSVPRRDGLGHVTGKTVFVNDRQFPHMLHLKMVRSPVHHAKIKGIDFSEAEKVPGFVRALTHEDVPKNIYTILCLIGVEPDDEPVLAADRV
;
A
#
# COMPACT_ATOMS: atom_id res chain seq x y z
N MET A 1 -15.75 20.71 -38.40
CA MET A 1 -14.84 19.82 -39.14
C MET A 1 -14.19 18.87 -38.15
N PRO A 2 -14.18 17.55 -38.36
CA PRO A 2 -13.25 16.68 -37.64
C PRO A 2 -11.83 17.20 -37.91
N ASN A 3 -10.98 17.31 -36.89
CA ASN A 3 -9.61 17.79 -37.05
C ASN A 3 -8.85 16.87 -38.03
N GLU A 4 -8.63 17.33 -39.27
CA GLU A 4 -7.98 16.60 -40.38
C GLU A 4 -6.51 16.21 -40.11
N THR A 5 -5.95 16.61 -38.96
CA THR A 5 -4.57 16.34 -38.54
C THR A 5 -4.43 15.22 -37.50
N LEU A 6 -5.53 14.58 -37.06
CA LEU A 6 -5.49 13.50 -36.08
C LEU A 6 -5.73 12.12 -36.72
N ASN A 7 -4.76 11.21 -36.61
CA ASN A 7 -4.75 9.93 -37.34
C ASN A 7 -5.05 8.68 -36.47
N VAL A 8 -5.24 8.82 -35.15
CA VAL A 8 -5.22 7.67 -34.21
C VAL A 8 -6.60 7.38 -33.58
N VAL A 9 -7.46 8.38 -33.44
CA VAL A 9 -8.79 8.20 -32.81
C VAL A 9 -9.67 7.31 -33.68
N GLY A 10 -10.28 6.29 -33.08
CA GLY A 10 -11.16 5.32 -33.78
C GLY A 10 -10.43 4.19 -34.49
N GLN A 11 -9.09 4.14 -34.43
CA GLN A 11 -8.29 3.07 -35.03
C GLN A 11 -7.97 1.97 -34.02
N SER A 12 -7.94 0.71 -34.48
CA SER A 12 -7.47 -0.43 -33.68
C SER A 12 -5.94 -0.48 -33.71
N VAL A 13 -5.31 0.23 -32.77
CA VAL A 13 -3.85 0.29 -32.65
C VAL A 13 -3.32 -0.68 -31.59
N PRO A 14 -2.11 -1.25 -31.76
CA PRO A 14 -1.49 -2.07 -30.73
C PRO A 14 -1.37 -1.32 -29.41
N ARG A 15 -1.73 -2.00 -28.31
CA ARG A 15 -1.60 -1.45 -26.95
C ARG A 15 -0.11 -1.30 -26.58
N ARG A 16 0.30 -0.08 -26.23
CA ARG A 16 1.71 0.32 -25.99
C ARG A 16 2.47 -0.59 -25.01
N ASP A 17 1.85 -0.92 -23.89
CA ASP A 17 2.39 -1.75 -22.81
C ASP A 17 2.14 -3.26 -23.02
N GLY A 18 1.36 -3.63 -24.05
CA GLY A 18 0.91 -5.00 -24.27
C GLY A 18 2.06 -5.99 -24.46
N LEU A 19 3.05 -5.66 -25.29
CA LEU A 19 4.21 -6.52 -25.52
C LEU A 19 4.97 -6.78 -24.22
N GLY A 20 5.22 -5.72 -23.43
CA GLY A 20 5.94 -5.82 -22.17
C GLY A 20 5.22 -6.72 -21.17
N HIS A 21 3.88 -6.70 -21.14
CA HIS A 21 3.09 -7.53 -20.24
C HIS A 21 3.16 -9.01 -20.64
N VAL A 22 2.96 -9.32 -21.92
CA VAL A 22 2.93 -10.73 -22.39
C VAL A 22 4.30 -11.38 -22.42
N THR A 23 5.39 -10.60 -22.45
CA THR A 23 6.76 -11.13 -22.41
C THR A 23 7.39 -11.11 -21.02
N GLY A 24 6.69 -10.65 -19.99
CA GLY A 24 7.27 -10.48 -18.64
C GLY A 24 8.40 -9.45 -18.56
N LYS A 25 8.42 -8.46 -19.47
CA LYS A 25 9.44 -7.40 -19.51
C LYS A 25 8.99 -6.11 -18.81
N THR A 26 7.71 -6.03 -18.44
CA THR A 26 7.20 -4.89 -17.67
C THR A 26 7.72 -4.98 -16.25
N VAL A 27 8.36 -3.92 -15.77
CA VAL A 27 8.82 -3.81 -14.39
C VAL A 27 7.71 -3.22 -13.53
N PHE A 28 7.20 -4.02 -12.60
CA PHE A 28 6.23 -3.61 -11.59
C PHE A 28 6.92 -3.24 -10.28
N VAL A 29 6.14 -2.77 -9.30
CA VAL A 29 6.64 -2.30 -8.01
C VAL A 29 7.47 -3.37 -7.29
N ASN A 30 7.02 -4.62 -7.35
CA ASN A 30 7.68 -5.74 -6.66
C ASN A 30 8.93 -6.27 -7.38
N ASP A 31 9.17 -5.86 -8.62
CA ASP A 31 10.36 -6.23 -9.38
C ASP A 31 11.54 -5.30 -9.09
N ARG A 32 11.29 -4.16 -8.44
CA ARG A 32 12.32 -3.18 -8.11
C ARG A 32 13.08 -3.62 -6.87
N GLN A 33 14.39 -3.43 -6.89
CA GLN A 33 15.29 -3.64 -5.75
C GLN A 33 16.12 -2.38 -5.52
N PHE A 34 16.31 -2.03 -4.25
CA PHE A 34 17.11 -0.87 -3.83
C PHE A 34 18.14 -1.34 -2.79
N PRO A 35 19.34 -0.72 -2.75
CA PRO A 35 20.28 -0.95 -1.66
C PRO A 35 19.59 -0.73 -0.31
N HIS A 36 19.77 -1.67 0.62
CA HIS A 36 19.20 -1.61 1.98
C HIS A 36 17.66 -1.61 2.05
N MET A 37 16.97 -2.12 1.02
CA MET A 37 15.51 -2.28 1.05
C MET A 37 15.09 -3.15 2.25
N LEU A 38 14.19 -2.62 3.07
CA LEU A 38 13.50 -3.35 4.14
C LEU A 38 12.15 -3.84 3.67
N HIS A 39 11.68 -4.92 4.29
CA HIS A 39 10.36 -5.48 4.05
C HIS A 39 9.49 -5.31 5.30
N LEU A 40 8.23 -4.96 5.09
CA LEU A 40 7.24 -4.81 6.16
C LEU A 40 6.16 -5.88 6.02
N LYS A 41 5.66 -6.37 7.16
CA LYS A 41 4.52 -7.29 7.23
C LYS A 41 3.51 -6.76 8.24
N MET A 42 2.24 -6.79 7.86
CA MET A 42 1.15 -6.38 8.75
C MET A 42 0.75 -7.52 9.68
N VAL A 43 0.74 -7.24 10.99
CA VAL A 43 0.09 -8.08 11.99
C VAL A 43 -1.36 -7.61 12.10
N ARG A 44 -2.31 -8.52 11.87
CA ARG A 44 -3.75 -8.20 11.84
C ARG A 44 -4.43 -8.77 13.08
N SER A 45 -5.53 -8.14 13.48
CA SER A 45 -6.38 -8.66 14.56
C SER A 45 -6.84 -10.10 14.25
N PRO A 46 -6.74 -11.03 15.21
CA PRO A 46 -7.34 -12.36 15.07
C PRO A 46 -8.84 -12.38 15.41
N VAL A 47 -9.41 -11.26 15.86
CA VAL A 47 -10.79 -11.14 16.35
C VAL A 47 -11.50 -9.94 15.75
N HIS A 48 -12.84 -9.99 15.69
CA HIS A 48 -13.66 -8.97 15.04
C HIS A 48 -13.84 -7.69 15.85
N HIS A 49 -13.77 -7.77 17.19
CA HIS A 49 -13.84 -6.59 18.04
C HIS A 49 -13.19 -6.87 19.40
N ALA A 50 -12.18 -6.09 19.79
CA ALA A 50 -11.54 -6.23 21.11
C ALA A 50 -10.79 -4.96 21.51
N LYS A 51 -10.67 -4.74 22.83
CA LYS A 51 -9.76 -3.71 23.37
C LYS A 51 -8.31 -4.20 23.29
N ILE A 52 -7.41 -3.36 22.78
CA ILE A 52 -5.97 -3.61 22.79
C ILE A 52 -5.46 -3.27 24.20
N LYS A 53 -5.01 -4.26 24.95
CA LYS A 53 -4.42 -4.07 26.29
C LYS A 53 -2.94 -3.73 26.25
N GLY A 54 -2.27 -4.16 25.18
CA GLY A 54 -0.83 -3.99 24.96
C GLY A 54 -0.38 -4.88 23.82
N ILE A 55 0.80 -4.58 23.28
CA ILE A 55 1.47 -5.37 22.26
C ILE A 55 2.89 -5.61 22.75
N ASP A 56 3.32 -6.87 22.75
CA ASP A 56 4.67 -7.27 23.15
C ASP A 56 5.48 -7.65 21.90
N PHE A 57 6.60 -6.96 21.70
CA PHE A 57 7.52 -7.17 20.58
C PHE A 57 8.79 -7.94 20.98
N SER A 58 8.93 -8.37 22.23
CA SER A 58 10.15 -8.97 22.78
C SER A 58 10.64 -10.20 21.99
N GLU A 59 9.74 -11.02 21.47
CA GLU A 59 10.12 -12.16 20.62
C GLU A 59 10.53 -11.72 19.22
N ALA A 60 9.92 -10.67 18.66
CA ALA A 60 10.29 -10.14 17.35
C ALA A 60 11.69 -9.52 17.37
N GLU A 61 12.03 -8.81 18.44
CA GLU A 61 13.35 -8.20 18.65
C GLU A 61 14.51 -9.21 18.66
N LYS A 62 14.22 -10.47 19.01
CA LYS A 62 15.21 -11.56 19.02
C LYS A 62 15.48 -12.14 17.62
N VAL A 63 14.64 -11.85 16.63
CA VAL A 63 14.77 -12.42 15.28
C VAL A 63 15.91 -11.73 14.53
N PRO A 64 16.92 -12.48 14.03
CA PRO A 64 17.99 -11.90 13.22
C PRO A 64 17.43 -11.16 11.99
N GLY A 65 17.84 -9.90 11.82
CA GLY A 65 17.35 -9.04 10.74
C GLY A 65 16.06 -8.28 11.04
N PHE A 66 15.49 -8.43 12.24
CA PHE A 66 14.44 -7.52 12.70
C PHE A 66 14.99 -6.10 12.83
N VAL A 67 14.28 -5.14 12.23
CA VAL A 67 14.68 -3.73 12.27
C VAL A 67 13.83 -2.95 13.27
N ARG A 68 12.50 -3.09 13.20
CA ARG A 68 11.57 -2.33 14.03
C ARG A 68 10.14 -2.90 13.94
N ALA A 69 9.38 -2.74 15.02
CA ALA A 69 7.92 -2.82 15.02
C ALA A 69 7.34 -1.41 15.04
N LEU A 70 6.26 -1.20 14.30
CA LEU A 70 5.55 0.08 14.22
C LEU A 70 4.14 -0.08 14.78
N THR A 71 3.69 0.92 15.52
CA THR A 71 2.34 1.01 16.09
C THR A 71 1.65 2.30 15.67
N HIS A 72 0.41 2.49 16.13
CA HIS A 72 -0.33 3.74 15.94
C HIS A 72 0.42 4.96 16.51
N GLU A 73 1.29 4.78 17.51
CA GLU A 73 2.10 5.86 18.11
C GLU A 73 3.18 6.38 17.14
N ASP A 74 3.60 5.57 16.16
CA ASP A 74 4.60 5.95 15.16
C ASP A 74 3.98 6.69 13.96
N VAL A 75 2.65 6.84 13.92
CA VAL A 75 1.92 7.46 12.80
C VAL A 75 1.48 8.87 13.19
N PRO A 76 2.10 9.95 12.67
CA PRO A 76 1.80 11.32 13.11
C PRO A 76 0.33 11.74 12.99
N LYS A 77 -0.36 11.21 11.97
CA LYS A 77 -1.80 11.35 11.78
C LYS A 77 -2.38 9.99 11.39
N ASN A 78 -2.85 9.24 12.38
CA ASN A 78 -3.34 7.88 12.21
C ASN A 78 -4.75 7.83 11.59
N ILE A 79 -4.86 8.27 10.33
CA ILE A 79 -6.10 8.26 9.55
C ILE A 79 -5.85 7.70 8.15
N TYR A 80 -6.85 7.03 7.59
CA TYR A 80 -6.79 6.48 6.25
C TYR A 80 -6.87 7.58 5.18
N THR A 81 -5.71 8.12 4.82
CA THR A 81 -5.58 9.35 4.04
C THR A 81 -6.27 9.32 2.67
N ILE A 82 -6.34 8.14 2.02
CA ILE A 82 -6.95 8.04 0.68
C ILE A 82 -8.43 8.40 0.73
N LEU A 83 -9.18 7.94 1.73
CA LEU A 83 -10.61 8.25 1.87
C LEU A 83 -10.82 9.75 2.12
N CYS A 84 -9.99 10.36 2.97
CA CYS A 84 -10.00 11.80 3.22
C CYS A 84 -9.78 12.61 1.93
N LEU A 85 -8.79 12.21 1.11
CA LEU A 85 -8.43 12.93 -0.11
C LEU A 85 -9.50 12.87 -1.21
N ILE A 86 -10.36 11.85 -1.18
CA ILE A 86 -11.47 11.70 -2.14
C ILE A 86 -12.81 12.18 -1.57
N GLY A 87 -12.82 12.81 -0.39
CA GLY A 87 -14.01 13.38 0.23
C GLY A 87 -14.97 12.35 0.82
N VAL A 88 -14.48 11.18 1.20
CA VAL A 88 -15.28 10.21 1.97
C VAL A 88 -15.15 10.54 3.45
N GLU A 89 -16.25 10.99 4.03
CA GLU A 89 -16.38 11.32 5.44
C GLU A 89 -17.31 10.31 6.15
N PRO A 90 -17.15 10.06 7.46
CA PRO A 90 -16.19 10.70 8.38
C PRO A 90 -14.76 10.13 8.31
N ASP A 91 -13.78 10.92 8.76
CA ASP A 91 -12.37 10.51 8.92
C ASP A 91 -12.18 9.63 10.17
N ASP A 92 -12.85 8.48 10.22
CA ASP A 92 -12.87 7.60 11.41
C ASP A 92 -12.14 6.25 11.23
N GLU A 93 -11.56 6.00 10.06
CA GLU A 93 -10.78 4.80 9.78
C GLU A 93 -9.29 5.03 10.08
N PRO A 94 -8.71 4.41 11.13
CA PRO A 94 -7.29 4.53 11.42
C PRO A 94 -6.44 3.63 10.51
N VAL A 95 -5.18 4.03 10.25
CA VAL A 95 -4.22 3.19 9.51
C VAL A 95 -3.82 1.96 10.34
N LEU A 96 -3.58 2.18 11.64
CA LEU A 96 -3.25 1.14 12.61
C LEU A 96 -4.19 1.25 13.81
N ALA A 97 -4.64 0.11 14.32
CA ALA A 97 -5.50 0.07 15.50
C ALA A 97 -4.79 0.65 16.74
N ALA A 98 -5.50 1.46 17.54
CA ALA A 98 -4.97 2.15 18.71
C ALA A 98 -5.52 1.60 20.03
N ASP A 99 -6.82 1.81 20.27
CA ASP A 99 -7.52 1.39 21.49
C ASP A 99 -8.29 0.08 21.31
N ARG A 100 -8.80 -0.16 20.10
CA ARG A 100 -9.58 -1.35 19.73
C ARG A 100 -9.32 -1.77 18.29
N VAL A 101 -9.63 -3.03 18.02
CA VAL A 101 -9.73 -3.64 16.68
C VAL A 101 -11.19 -3.92 16.34
#